data_AF-A0A1E1JYX7-F1
#
_entry.id   AF-A0A1E1JYX7-F1
#
_cell.length_a   1.000
_cell.length_b   1.000
_cell.length_c   1.000
_cell.angle_alpha   90.00
_cell.angle_beta   90.00
_cell.angle_gamma   90.00
#
_symmetry.space_group_name_H-M   'P 1'
#
loop_
_entity.id
_entity.type
_entity.pdbx_description
1 polymer ?
#
loop_
_entity_poly.entity_id
_entity_poly.type
_entity_poly.pdbx_seq_one_letter_code
_entity_poly.pdbx_strand_id
1 'polypeptide(L)'
;MQSAQAQRSMSQILWMVMPWTGPLLNTIAGFVPFMYYNRLAVTTPRVTQFLASLRTAQLNPLPIGAAGFCWGGKFVFLLCGESLNSNGRPLIDFGFTAHPSNLVLPLDAENVKLPISVAIGDVDVMIPKKQAEDMKATLEAKGEHEMVIIPGAVHGFATRAKPGDEEGTKQGLQAEDQAVNWFNKCFSGYEKAYT
;
A
#
# COMPACT_ATOMS: atom_id res chain seq x y z
N MET A 1 -55.09 -11.51 -30.85
CA MET A 1 -54.24 -11.30 -29.67
C MET A 1 -52.79 -11.15 -30.13
N GLN A 2 -52.36 -9.93 -30.49
CA GLN A 2 -50.97 -9.67 -30.86
C GLN A 2 -50.22 -9.23 -29.61
N SER A 3 -49.17 -9.99 -29.28
CA SER A 3 -48.26 -9.74 -28.17
C SER A 3 -47.50 -8.44 -28.38
N ALA A 4 -47.69 -7.48 -27.48
CA ALA A 4 -46.90 -6.26 -27.43
C ALA A 4 -45.46 -6.60 -26.98
N GLN A 5 -44.54 -6.77 -27.93
CA GLN A 5 -43.12 -6.70 -27.63
C GLN A 5 -42.79 -5.26 -27.24
N ALA A 6 -42.50 -5.04 -25.96
CA ALA A 6 -42.01 -3.77 -25.45
C ALA A 6 -40.71 -3.41 -26.18
N GLN A 7 -40.78 -2.44 -27.09
CA GLN A 7 -39.65 -1.94 -27.86
C GLN A 7 -38.76 -1.14 -26.90
N ARG A 8 -37.70 -1.79 -26.39
CA ARG A 8 -36.74 -1.17 -25.47
C ARG A 8 -36.01 -0.04 -26.19
N SER A 9 -35.77 1.07 -25.50
CA SER A 9 -35.08 2.22 -26.10
C SER A 9 -33.64 1.89 -26.49
N MET A 10 -33.08 2.61 -27.48
CA MET A 10 -31.67 2.45 -27.88
C MET A 10 -30.70 2.59 -26.68
N SER A 11 -31.03 3.47 -25.72
CA SER A 11 -30.27 3.63 -24.48
C SER A 11 -30.35 2.39 -23.58
N GLN A 12 -31.55 1.81 -23.41
CA GLN A 12 -31.73 0.58 -22.63
C GLN A 12 -31.03 -0.62 -23.27
N ILE A 13 -31.03 -0.70 -24.60
CA ILE A 13 -30.28 -1.71 -25.35
C ILE A 13 -28.78 -1.48 -25.13
N LEU A 14 -28.28 -0.26 -25.29
CA LEU A 14 -26.86 0.08 -25.10
C LEU A 14 -26.36 -0.31 -23.70
N TRP A 15 -27.13 -0.05 -22.64
CA TRP A 15 -26.81 -0.47 -21.27
C TRP A 15 -26.83 -2.00 -21.07
N MET A 16 -27.63 -2.73 -21.86
CA MET A 16 -27.71 -4.19 -21.82
C MET A 16 -26.66 -4.90 -22.67
N VAL A 17 -26.29 -4.35 -23.83
CA VAL A 17 -25.28 -4.98 -24.71
C VAL A 17 -23.86 -4.62 -24.27
N MET A 18 -23.70 -3.56 -23.48
CA MET A 18 -22.41 -3.10 -22.97
C MET A 18 -22.43 -2.93 -21.44
N PRO A 19 -22.76 -3.96 -20.65
CA PRO A 19 -22.76 -3.87 -19.18
C PRO A 19 -21.38 -3.47 -18.62
N TRP A 20 -20.34 -3.59 -19.43
CA TRP A 20 -18.96 -3.23 -19.10
C TRP A 20 -18.61 -1.76 -19.43
N THR A 21 -19.32 -1.04 -20.31
CA THR A 21 -18.89 0.31 -20.72
C THR A 21 -19.04 1.34 -19.63
N GLY A 22 -20.13 1.32 -18.85
CA GLY A 22 -20.30 2.22 -17.71
C GLY A 22 -19.19 2.07 -16.67
N PRO A 23 -18.98 0.85 -16.12
CA PRO A 23 -17.87 0.57 -15.20
C PRO A 23 -16.49 0.86 -15.80
N LEU A 24 -16.26 0.55 -17.08
CA LEU A 24 -14.99 0.83 -17.76
C LEU A 24 -14.75 2.34 -17.89
N LEU A 25 -15.75 3.13 -18.30
CA LEU A 25 -15.65 4.58 -18.41
C LEU A 25 -15.40 5.22 -17.05
N ASN A 26 -16.09 4.77 -15.99
CA ASN A 26 -15.84 5.25 -14.62
C ASN A 26 -14.44 4.87 -14.13
N THR A 27 -13.97 3.66 -14.45
CA THR A 27 -12.62 3.22 -14.10
C THR A 27 -11.59 4.08 -14.82
N ILE A 28 -11.74 4.32 -16.13
CA ILE A 28 -10.83 5.19 -16.89
C ILE A 28 -10.87 6.62 -16.36
N ALA A 29 -12.06 7.17 -16.12
CA ALA A 29 -12.25 8.54 -15.66
C ALA A 29 -11.71 8.77 -14.23
N GLY A 30 -11.70 7.76 -13.36
CA GLY A 30 -11.11 7.86 -12.02
C GLY A 30 -9.62 7.50 -12.00
N PHE A 31 -9.26 6.37 -12.60
CA PHE A 31 -7.93 5.77 -12.48
C PHE A 31 -6.87 6.51 -13.30
N VAL A 32 -7.19 6.99 -14.51
CA VAL A 32 -6.21 7.71 -15.34
C VAL A 32 -5.81 9.05 -14.70
N PRO A 33 -6.74 9.92 -14.26
CA PRO A 33 -6.37 11.10 -13.51
C PRO A 33 -5.64 10.77 -12.21
N PHE A 34 -6.07 9.73 -11.48
CA PHE A 34 -5.36 9.27 -10.29
C PHE A 34 -3.88 8.96 -10.60
N MET A 35 -3.60 8.16 -11.62
CA MET A 35 -2.23 7.81 -12.01
C MET A 35 -1.42 9.05 -12.44
N TYR A 36 -2.04 9.98 -13.17
CA TYR A 36 -1.37 11.21 -13.60
C TYR A 36 -1.02 12.13 -12.43
N TYR A 37 -1.96 12.38 -11.52
CA TYR A 37 -1.79 13.28 -10.39
C TYR A 37 -0.99 12.68 -9.24
N ASN A 38 -0.93 11.34 -9.15
CA ASN A 38 -0.22 10.60 -8.11
C ASN A 38 1.04 9.88 -8.62
N ARG A 39 1.51 10.20 -9.84
CA ARG A 39 2.78 9.67 -10.33
C ARG A 39 3.92 10.03 -9.39
N LEU A 40 4.93 9.17 -9.30
CA LEU A 40 6.06 9.31 -8.36
C LEU A 40 6.68 10.71 -8.39
N ALA A 41 6.99 11.25 -9.58
CA ALA A 41 7.59 12.58 -9.73
C ALA A 41 6.75 13.74 -9.15
N VAL A 42 5.42 13.57 -9.03
CA VAL A 42 4.52 14.59 -8.47
C VAL A 42 4.35 14.40 -6.96
N THR A 43 4.20 13.16 -6.50
CA THR A 43 3.89 12.91 -5.09
C THR A 43 5.13 12.84 -4.22
N THR A 44 6.27 12.35 -4.74
CA THR A 44 7.53 12.31 -4.00
C THR A 44 7.86 13.64 -3.31
N PRO A 45 7.93 14.79 -4.01
CA PRO A 45 8.24 16.06 -3.35
C PRO A 45 7.21 16.45 -2.28
N ARG A 46 5.92 16.10 -2.45
CA ARG A 46 4.87 16.38 -1.46
C ARG A 46 5.09 15.58 -0.18
N VAL A 47 5.34 14.28 -0.32
CA VAL A 47 5.62 13.38 0.81
C VAL A 47 6.89 13.79 1.53
N THR A 48 7.98 14.03 0.79
CA THR A 48 9.26 14.40 1.40
C THR A 48 9.22 15.77 2.06
N GLN A 49 8.55 16.75 1.46
CA GLN A 49 8.40 18.09 2.04
C GLN A 49 7.58 18.05 3.33
N PHE A 50 6.48 17.29 3.36
CA PHE A 50 5.67 17.11 4.57
C PHE A 50 6.50 16.49 5.69
N LEU A 51 7.19 15.37 5.43
CA LEU A 51 7.99 14.68 6.45
C LEU A 51 9.20 15.50 6.91
N ALA A 52 9.87 16.21 5.99
CA ALA A 52 10.95 17.12 6.35
C ALA A 52 10.44 18.25 7.25
N SER A 53 9.27 18.84 6.92
CA SER A 53 8.65 19.87 7.73
C SER A 53 8.29 19.34 9.12
N LEU A 54 7.71 18.13 9.18
CA LEU A 54 7.36 17.46 10.43
C LEU A 54 8.60 17.22 11.31
N ARG A 55 9.72 16.77 10.73
CA ARG A 55 10.99 16.63 11.46
C ARG A 55 11.50 17.97 11.98
N THR A 56 11.48 19.02 11.17
CA THR A 56 12.00 20.34 11.58
C THR A 56 11.12 21.04 12.61
N ALA A 57 9.83 20.74 12.66
CA ALA A 57 8.89 21.35 13.61
C ALA A 57 8.98 20.74 15.02
N GLN A 58 9.64 19.59 15.18
CA GLN A 58 9.79 18.93 16.48
C GLN A 58 10.84 19.64 17.33
N LEU A 59 10.43 20.16 18.48
CA LEU A 59 11.34 20.71 19.50
C LEU A 59 12.15 19.62 20.19
N ASN A 60 11.50 18.48 20.46
CA ASN A 60 12.12 17.26 20.97
C ASN A 60 11.90 16.16 19.92
N PRO A 61 12.97 15.61 19.30
CA PRO A 61 12.82 14.68 18.18
C PRO A 61 12.19 13.36 18.65
N LEU A 62 10.95 13.14 18.22
CA LEU A 62 10.20 11.90 18.38
C LEU A 62 10.35 11.04 17.12
N PRO A 63 10.29 9.71 17.26
CA PRO A 63 10.31 8.83 16.11
C PRO A 63 9.09 9.07 15.20
N ILE A 64 9.29 8.95 13.89
CA ILE A 64 8.24 9.06 12.87
C ILE A 64 8.09 7.70 12.18
N GLY A 65 6.93 7.08 12.36
CA GLY A 65 6.52 5.91 11.58
C GLY A 65 5.72 6.32 10.32
N ALA A 66 5.81 5.51 9.26
CA ALA A 66 4.93 5.66 8.08
C ALA A 66 4.21 4.35 7.75
N ALA A 67 2.91 4.45 7.42
CA ALA A 67 2.10 3.35 6.92
C ALA A 67 1.66 3.62 5.48
N GLY A 68 1.73 2.61 4.61
CA GLY A 68 1.40 2.75 3.19
C GLY A 68 0.63 1.56 2.62
N PHE A 69 -0.39 1.84 1.81
CA PHE A 69 -1.28 0.82 1.25
C PHE A 69 -1.26 0.90 -0.28
N CYS A 70 -1.21 -0.22 -0.99
CA CYS A 70 -1.15 -0.25 -2.46
C CYS A 70 -0.01 0.64 -2.98
N TRP A 71 -0.34 1.69 -3.73
CA TRP A 71 0.61 2.67 -4.27
C TRP A 71 1.41 3.38 -3.17
N GLY A 72 0.80 3.60 -1.99
CA GLY A 72 1.49 4.19 -0.84
C GLY A 72 2.60 3.30 -0.30
N GLY A 73 2.52 1.99 -0.51
CA GLY A 73 3.56 1.04 -0.11
C GLY A 73 4.90 1.28 -0.80
N LYS A 74 4.89 1.69 -2.08
CA LYS A 74 6.11 2.11 -2.79
C LYS A 74 6.82 3.25 -2.07
N PHE A 75 6.08 4.23 -1.55
CA PHE A 75 6.69 5.33 -0.81
C PHE A 75 7.29 4.88 0.50
N VAL A 76 6.67 3.94 1.21
CA VAL A 76 7.25 3.36 2.43
C VAL A 76 8.57 2.65 2.11
N PHE A 77 8.64 1.85 1.05
CA PHE A 77 9.90 1.24 0.60
C PHE A 77 10.97 2.30 0.27
N LEU A 78 10.59 3.36 -0.46
CA LEU A 78 11.52 4.44 -0.82
C LEU A 78 11.98 5.27 0.39
N LEU A 79 11.11 5.49 1.38
CA LEU A 79 11.40 6.20 2.63
C LEU A 79 12.23 5.35 3.60
N CYS A 80 12.01 4.03 3.64
CA CYS A 80 12.83 3.10 4.40
C CYS A 80 14.17 2.79 3.71
N GLY A 81 14.33 3.16 2.45
CA GLY A 81 15.60 3.12 1.73
C GLY A 81 16.34 4.45 1.73
N GLU A 82 17.38 4.54 0.92
CA GLU A 82 18.19 5.77 0.80
C GLU A 82 17.60 6.79 -0.19
N SER A 83 16.61 6.39 -1.00
CA SER A 83 16.11 7.21 -2.11
C SER A 83 15.40 8.48 -1.66
N LEU A 84 14.70 8.46 -0.52
CA LEU A 84 13.96 9.60 0.00
C LEU A 84 14.48 10.02 1.38
N ASN A 85 15.54 10.83 1.37
CA ASN A 85 16.14 11.43 2.56
C ASN A 85 16.19 12.96 2.44
N SER A 86 16.43 13.65 3.55
CA SER A 86 16.67 15.10 3.56
C SER A 86 18.05 15.39 4.14
N ASN A 87 18.96 15.92 3.30
CA ASN A 87 20.34 16.22 3.68
C ASN A 87 21.07 15.01 4.32
N GLY A 88 20.89 13.82 3.75
CA GLY A 88 21.51 12.59 4.26
C GLY A 88 20.86 12.03 5.53
N ARG A 89 19.75 12.61 6.01
CA ARG A 89 18.99 12.11 7.16
C ARG A 89 17.70 11.42 6.71
N PRO A 90 17.38 10.23 7.26
CA PRO A 90 16.09 9.58 7.08
C PRO A 90 14.92 10.50 7.45
N LEU A 91 13.86 10.44 6.64
CA LEU A 91 12.63 11.20 6.89
C LEU A 91 11.71 10.52 7.91
N ILE A 92 11.78 9.19 7.99
CA ILE A 92 11.07 8.33 8.93
C ILE A 92 12.09 7.47 9.68
N ASP A 93 11.64 6.77 10.71
CA ASP A 93 12.45 5.81 11.48
C ASP A 93 12.09 4.36 11.15
N PHE A 94 10.82 4.10 10.80
CA PHE A 94 10.33 2.76 10.47
C PHE A 94 9.04 2.82 9.65
N GLY A 95 8.78 1.75 8.91
CA GLY A 95 7.64 1.66 7.98
C GLY A 95 6.76 0.45 8.21
N PHE A 96 5.49 0.56 7.82
CA PHE A 96 4.58 -0.56 7.60
C PHE A 96 3.95 -0.42 6.21
N THR A 97 3.73 -1.53 5.52
CA THR A 97 2.93 -1.51 4.30
C THR A 97 2.08 -2.75 4.13
N ALA A 98 0.87 -2.56 3.58
CA ALA A 98 -0.01 -3.64 3.15
C ALA A 98 -0.24 -3.61 1.64
N HIS A 99 -0.15 -4.79 1.02
CA HIS A 99 -0.31 -5.05 -0.42
C HIS A 99 0.37 -3.99 -1.31
N PRO A 100 1.68 -3.74 -1.16
CA PRO A 100 2.37 -2.69 -1.91
C PRO A 100 2.27 -2.93 -3.43
N SER A 101 2.27 -1.84 -4.21
CA SER A 101 2.27 -1.90 -5.67
C SER A 101 3.37 -1.06 -6.29
N ASN A 102 3.69 -1.31 -7.57
CA ASN A 102 4.74 -0.62 -8.33
C ASN A 102 6.15 -0.74 -7.72
N LEU A 103 6.42 -1.84 -7.01
CA LEU A 103 7.77 -2.17 -6.59
C LEU A 103 8.59 -2.67 -7.79
N VAL A 104 9.87 -2.30 -7.82
CA VAL A 104 10.89 -2.80 -8.73
C VAL A 104 11.72 -3.80 -7.93
N LEU A 105 11.34 -5.07 -7.99
CA LEU A 105 12.02 -6.16 -7.26
C LEU A 105 13.14 -6.79 -8.11
N PRO A 106 14.28 -7.19 -7.50
CA PRO A 106 14.58 -7.15 -6.06
C PRO A 106 15.06 -5.80 -5.53
N LEU A 107 15.36 -4.84 -6.42
CA LEU A 107 16.04 -3.57 -6.12
C LEU A 107 15.43 -2.80 -4.94
N ASP A 108 14.10 -2.63 -4.90
CA ASP A 108 13.45 -1.89 -3.81
C ASP A 108 13.67 -2.56 -2.45
N ALA A 109 13.57 -3.90 -2.38
CA ALA A 109 13.81 -4.65 -1.15
C ALA A 109 15.28 -4.60 -0.74
N GLU A 110 16.20 -4.68 -1.70
CA GLU A 110 17.65 -4.54 -1.49
C GLU A 110 18.05 -3.13 -1.03
N ASN A 111 17.28 -2.11 -1.39
CA ASN A 111 17.54 -0.73 -0.97
C ASN A 111 17.02 -0.38 0.43
N VAL A 112 16.12 -1.18 1.02
CA VAL A 112 15.64 -0.95 2.39
C VAL A 112 16.80 -0.97 3.39
N LYS A 113 16.87 0.05 4.24
CA LYS A 113 17.86 0.20 5.34
C LYS A 113 17.20 0.37 6.71
N LEU A 114 16.00 0.94 6.75
CA LEU A 114 15.24 1.15 7.98
C LEU A 114 14.27 -0.01 8.23
N PRO A 115 13.91 -0.28 9.50
CA PRO A 115 12.93 -1.30 9.84
C PRO A 115 11.63 -1.13 9.05
N ILE A 116 11.16 -2.20 8.43
CA ILE A 116 9.90 -2.25 7.70
C ILE A 116 9.13 -3.53 8.03
N SER A 117 7.82 -3.41 8.19
CA SER A 117 6.88 -4.53 8.22
C SER A 117 6.00 -4.55 6.98
N VAL A 118 5.90 -5.71 6.32
CA VAL A 118 5.18 -5.87 5.05
C VAL A 118 4.11 -6.95 5.20
N ALA A 119 2.86 -6.60 4.95
CA ALA A 119 1.74 -7.54 4.82
C ALA A 119 1.38 -7.70 3.34
N ILE A 120 1.47 -8.90 2.80
CA ILE A 120 1.11 -9.17 1.40
C ILE A 120 0.31 -10.45 1.28
N GLY A 121 -0.57 -10.53 0.28
CA GLY A 121 -1.30 -11.76 0.01
C GLY A 121 -0.58 -12.69 -0.97
N ASP A 122 -0.83 -14.00 -0.89
CA ASP A 122 -0.23 -14.96 -1.82
C ASP A 122 -0.94 -15.05 -3.17
N VAL A 123 -2.13 -14.44 -3.29
CA VAL A 123 -2.88 -14.27 -4.56
C VAL A 123 -2.94 -12.81 -5.00
N ASP A 124 -1.96 -12.00 -4.59
CA ASP A 124 -1.81 -10.62 -5.04
C ASP A 124 -1.42 -10.55 -6.53
N VAL A 125 -2.19 -9.78 -7.31
CA VAL A 125 -2.00 -9.64 -8.76
C VAL A 125 -0.88 -8.67 -9.15
N MET A 126 -0.44 -7.82 -8.22
CA MET A 126 0.62 -6.84 -8.44
C MET A 126 2.00 -7.41 -8.12
N ILE A 127 2.09 -8.29 -7.11
CA ILE A 127 3.33 -8.98 -6.73
C ILE A 127 3.01 -10.48 -6.59
N PRO A 128 3.33 -11.29 -7.61
CA PRO A 128 3.09 -12.73 -7.58
C PRO A 128 3.80 -13.40 -6.41
N LYS A 129 3.22 -14.50 -5.88
CA LYS A 129 3.72 -15.26 -4.72
C LYS A 129 5.23 -15.47 -4.71
N LYS A 130 5.82 -15.92 -5.82
CA LYS A 130 7.27 -16.15 -5.91
C LYS A 130 8.08 -14.87 -5.65
N GLN A 131 7.67 -13.74 -6.21
CA GLN A 131 8.34 -12.46 -5.96
C GLN A 131 8.13 -12.00 -4.51
N ALA A 132 6.98 -12.29 -3.91
CA ALA A 132 6.74 -12.03 -2.50
C ALA A 132 7.64 -12.89 -1.59
N GLU A 133 7.84 -14.17 -1.93
CA GLU A 133 8.77 -15.07 -1.22
C GLU A 133 10.23 -14.60 -1.36
N ASP A 134 10.67 -14.21 -2.57
CA ASP A 134 12.01 -13.65 -2.82
C ASP A 134 12.22 -12.33 -2.06
N MET A 135 11.20 -11.46 -2.04
CA MET A 135 11.20 -10.21 -1.26
C MET A 135 11.29 -10.48 0.24
N LYS A 136 10.52 -11.45 0.75
CA LYS A 136 10.57 -11.88 2.16
C LYS A 136 11.96 -12.34 2.55
N ALA A 137 12.56 -13.22 1.74
CA ALA A 137 13.92 -13.70 1.98
C ALA A 137 14.93 -12.54 1.99
N THR A 138 14.81 -11.60 1.06
CA THR A 138 15.70 -10.43 0.97
C THR A 138 15.58 -9.52 2.19
N LEU A 139 14.35 -9.23 2.64
CA LEU A 139 14.12 -8.37 3.80
C LEU A 139 14.54 -9.05 5.11
N GLU A 140 14.13 -10.30 5.33
CA GLU A 140 14.43 -11.00 6.58
C GLU A 140 15.93 -11.30 6.75
N ALA A 141 16.67 -11.49 5.65
CA ALA A 141 18.12 -11.67 5.69
C ALA A 141 18.90 -10.45 6.21
N LYS A 142 18.31 -9.24 6.15
CA LYS A 142 18.93 -8.01 6.65
C LYS A 142 18.77 -7.80 8.15
N GLY A 143 17.86 -8.54 8.79
CA GLY A 143 17.48 -8.32 10.17
C GLY A 143 16.58 -7.09 10.34
N GLU A 144 15.88 -7.02 11.47
CA GLU A 144 15.00 -5.89 11.84
C GLU A 144 13.85 -5.58 10.86
N HIS A 145 13.47 -6.54 10.02
CA HIS A 145 12.33 -6.44 9.12
C HIS A 145 11.33 -7.57 9.41
N GLU A 146 10.07 -7.33 9.11
CA GLU A 146 9.00 -8.31 9.22
C GLU A 146 8.27 -8.41 7.89
N MET A 147 7.98 -9.63 7.44
CA MET A 147 7.11 -9.80 6.29
C MET A 147 6.20 -11.01 6.45
N VAL A 148 4.91 -10.79 6.30
CA VAL A 148 3.86 -11.80 6.41
C VAL A 148 3.20 -11.97 5.05
N ILE A 149 3.18 -13.21 4.56
CA ILE A 149 2.43 -13.61 3.39
C ILE A 149 1.13 -14.24 3.89
N ILE A 150 0.00 -13.58 3.64
CA ILE A 150 -1.33 -13.95 4.11
C ILE A 150 -2.00 -14.86 3.06
N PRO A 151 -2.30 -16.12 3.39
CA PRO A 151 -2.93 -17.04 2.45
C PRO A 151 -4.30 -16.57 1.98
N GLY A 152 -4.55 -16.65 0.68
CA GLY A 152 -5.81 -16.29 0.03
C GLY A 152 -6.07 -14.78 -0.05
N ALA A 153 -5.18 -13.93 0.46
CA ALA A 153 -5.38 -12.49 0.42
C ALA A 153 -5.10 -11.93 -0.98
N VAL A 154 -6.04 -11.15 -1.49
CA VAL A 154 -5.96 -10.49 -2.81
C VAL A 154 -5.41 -9.07 -2.68
N HIS A 155 -5.01 -8.47 -3.80
CA HIS A 155 -4.60 -7.07 -3.79
C HIS A 155 -5.72 -6.16 -3.23
N GLY A 156 -5.37 -5.27 -2.30
CA GLY A 156 -6.31 -4.35 -1.66
C GLY A 156 -7.04 -4.90 -0.43
N PHE A 157 -6.74 -6.13 0.02
CA PHE A 157 -7.40 -6.78 1.16
C PHE A 157 -7.43 -5.93 2.45
N ALA A 158 -6.44 -5.05 2.65
CA ALA A 158 -6.29 -4.24 3.86
C ALA A 158 -6.91 -2.83 3.75
N THR A 159 -7.66 -2.51 2.68
CA THR A 159 -8.21 -1.15 2.49
C THR A 159 -9.67 -1.00 2.87
N ARG A 160 -10.52 -1.95 2.48
CA ARG A 160 -11.95 -1.92 2.77
C ARG A 160 -12.53 -3.32 2.76
N ALA A 161 -13.11 -3.73 3.87
CA ALA A 161 -13.88 -4.96 3.97
C ALA A 161 -15.09 -4.91 3.01
N LYS A 162 -15.27 -5.98 2.24
CA LYS A 162 -16.43 -6.16 1.37
C LYS A 162 -17.59 -6.74 2.22
N PRO A 163 -18.80 -6.17 2.14
CA PRO A 163 -19.95 -6.74 2.86
C PRO A 163 -20.17 -8.21 2.49
N GLY A 164 -20.25 -9.08 3.50
CA GLY A 164 -20.42 -10.53 3.32
C GLY A 164 -19.15 -11.31 3.00
N ASP A 165 -17.98 -10.67 2.93
CA ASP A 165 -16.68 -11.32 2.78
C ASP A 165 -15.98 -11.45 4.13
N GLU A 166 -16.38 -12.47 4.89
CA GLU A 166 -15.81 -12.73 6.23
C GLU A 166 -14.32 -13.04 6.16
N GLU A 167 -13.87 -13.75 5.13
CA GLU A 167 -12.48 -14.14 4.99
C GLU A 167 -11.58 -12.95 4.62
N GLY A 168 -11.99 -12.14 3.64
CA GLY A 168 -11.30 -10.89 3.32
C GLY A 168 -11.26 -9.93 4.51
N THR A 169 -12.32 -9.91 5.34
CA THR A 169 -12.34 -9.13 6.57
C THR A 169 -11.30 -9.62 7.58
N LYS A 170 -11.19 -10.94 7.81
CA LYS A 170 -10.16 -11.52 8.69
C LYS A 170 -8.75 -11.21 8.21
N GLN A 171 -8.50 -11.31 6.91
CA GLN A 171 -7.20 -10.98 6.32
C GLN A 171 -6.85 -9.49 6.53
N GLY A 172 -7.84 -8.59 6.35
CA GLY A 172 -7.68 -7.17 6.63
C GLY A 172 -7.34 -6.90 8.10
N LEU A 173 -8.08 -7.52 9.03
CA LEU A 173 -7.82 -7.44 10.47
C LEU A 173 -6.44 -8.00 10.84
N GLN A 174 -6.02 -9.10 10.22
CA GLN A 174 -4.68 -9.65 10.43
C GLN A 174 -3.57 -8.65 10.04
N ALA A 175 -3.73 -7.91 8.94
CA ALA A 175 -2.78 -6.85 8.56
C ALA A 175 -2.85 -5.64 9.49
N GLU A 176 -4.02 -5.30 10.02
CA GLU A 176 -4.18 -4.26 11.04
C GLU A 176 -3.44 -4.64 12.33
N ASP A 177 -3.67 -5.85 12.83
CA ASP A 177 -3.00 -6.39 14.02
C ASP A 177 -1.47 -6.40 13.83
N GLN A 178 -0.99 -6.81 12.66
CA GLN A 178 0.43 -6.73 12.31
C GLN A 178 0.94 -5.29 12.38
N ALA A 179 0.24 -4.32 11.80
CA ALA A 179 0.64 -2.92 11.83
C ALA A 179 0.71 -2.37 13.27
N VAL A 180 -0.32 -2.62 14.08
CA VAL A 180 -0.37 -2.16 15.48
C VAL A 180 0.75 -2.78 16.30
N ASN A 181 0.94 -4.10 16.18
CA ASN A 181 2.02 -4.81 16.90
C ASN A 181 3.40 -4.32 16.47
N TRP A 182 3.60 -4.11 15.16
CA TRP A 182 4.84 -3.58 14.62
C TRP A 182 5.15 -2.18 15.17
N PHE A 183 4.20 -1.26 15.09
CA PHE A 183 4.40 0.10 15.59
C PHE A 183 4.61 0.12 17.11
N ASN A 184 3.84 -0.64 17.89
CA ASN A 184 4.06 -0.74 19.34
C ASN A 184 5.48 -1.23 19.67
N LYS A 185 5.97 -2.25 18.95
CA LYS A 185 7.34 -2.74 19.09
C LYS A 185 8.36 -1.65 18.76
N CYS A 186 8.19 -0.95 17.63
CA CYS A 186 9.10 0.12 17.22
C CYS A 186 9.11 1.28 18.22
N PHE A 187 7.94 1.83 18.57
CA PHE A 187 7.84 2.99 19.47
C PHE A 187 8.30 2.69 20.91
N SER A 188 8.04 1.50 21.44
CA SER A 188 8.51 1.11 22.79
C SER A 188 10.04 1.06 22.90
N GLY A 189 10.75 0.82 21.79
CA GLY A 189 12.21 0.93 21.73
C GLY A 189 12.72 2.36 21.96
N TYR A 190 11.93 3.38 21.62
CA TYR A 190 12.30 4.79 21.74
C TYR A 190 11.93 5.40 23.10
N GLU A 191 10.88 4.91 23.78
CA GLU A 191 10.53 5.37 25.13
C GLU A 191 11.65 5.11 26.15
N LYS A 192 12.40 4.01 25.97
CA LYS A 192 13.52 3.63 26.83
C LYS A 192 14.78 4.50 26.64
N ALA A 193 14.86 5.32 25.59
CA ALA A 193 16.02 6.17 25.34
C ALA A 193 15.94 7.54 26.06
N TYR A 194 14.80 7.88 26.65
CA TYR A 194 14.52 9.16 27.34
C TYR A 194 14.18 9.01 28.83
N THR A 195 14.33 7.81 29.39
CA THR A 195 14.25 7.53 30.84
C THR A 195 15.61 7.13 31.38
#